data_AF-A0A5P2G2N0-F1
#
_entry.id   AF-A0A5P2G2N0-F1
#
_cell.length_a   1.000
_cell.length_b   1.000
_cell.length_c   1.000
_cell.angle_alpha   90.00
_cell.angle_beta   90.00
_cell.angle_gamma   90.00
#
_symmetry.space_group_name_H-M   'P 1'
#
loop_
_entity.id
_entity.type
_entity.pdbx_description
1 polymer ?
#
loop_
_entity_poly.entity_id
_entity_poly.type
_entity_poly.pdbx_seq_one_letter_code
_entity_poly.pdbx_strand_id
1 'polypeptide(L)'
;MDKSEIRRKYDSDFSELRKIINSWSLIPGSPNDEFDSLNNKILSQLNKNQDFEKIDRIIQSELIVHYGLFDNEFDSKNLTEEIKNWWNFKPK
;
A
#
# COMPACT_ATOMS: atom_id res chain seq x y z
N MET A 1 5.25 -21.40 -11.16
CA MET A 1 3.88 -20.93 -10.90
C MET A 1 3.21 -20.70 -12.22
N ASP A 2 2.02 -21.25 -12.37
CA ASP A 2 1.13 -20.97 -13.49
C ASP A 2 0.62 -19.52 -13.44
N LYS A 3 0.23 -18.95 -14.59
CA LYS A 3 -0.28 -17.57 -14.66
C LYS A 3 -1.50 -17.36 -13.76
N SER A 4 -2.34 -18.37 -13.58
CA SER A 4 -3.49 -18.30 -12.69
C SER A 4 -3.11 -18.22 -11.21
N GLU A 5 -1.99 -18.83 -10.81
CA GLU A 5 -1.48 -18.78 -9.44
C GLU A 5 -0.87 -17.41 -9.14
N ILE A 6 -0.11 -16.86 -10.10
CA ILE A 6 0.46 -15.50 -9.98
C ILE A 6 -0.67 -14.47 -9.82
N ARG A 7 -1.72 -14.58 -10.63
CA ARG A 7 -2.88 -13.69 -10.54
C ARG A 7 -3.61 -13.82 -9.21
N ARG A 8 -3.90 -15.05 -8.77
CA ARG A 8 -4.57 -15.30 -7.48
C ARG A 8 -3.77 -14.73 -6.31
N LYS A 9 -2.44 -14.90 -6.33
CA LYS A 9 -1.56 -14.32 -5.31
C LYS A 9 -1.61 -12.80 -5.34
N TYR A 10 -1.53 -12.19 -6.52
CA TYR A 10 -1.64 -10.73 -6.65
C TYR A 10 -2.98 -10.21 -6.12
N ASP A 11 -4.09 -10.84 -6.50
CA ASP A 11 -5.44 -10.43 -6.07
C ASP A 11 -5.60 -10.57 -4.54
N SER A 12 -5.03 -11.63 -3.95
CA SER A 12 -4.99 -11.82 -2.49
C SER A 12 -4.16 -10.73 -1.81
N ASP A 13 -2.93 -10.50 -2.28
CA ASP A 13 -2.03 -9.48 -1.75
C ASP A 13 -2.64 -8.08 -1.85
N PHE A 14 -3.33 -7.78 -2.96
CA PHE A 14 -4.03 -6.53 -3.19
C PHE A 14 -5.18 -6.34 -2.18
N SER A 15 -5.98 -7.39 -1.96
CA SER A 15 -7.10 -7.35 -1.01
C SER A 15 -6.62 -7.14 0.43
N GLU A 16 -5.54 -7.80 0.83
CA GLU A 16 -4.95 -7.62 2.17
C GLU A 16 -4.35 -6.23 2.36
N LEU A 17 -3.53 -5.77 1.41
CA LEU A 17 -2.92 -4.45 1.48
C LEU A 17 -3.97 -3.33 1.49
N ARG A 18 -5.07 -3.50 0.74
CA ARG A 18 -6.20 -2.57 0.77
C ARG A 18 -6.80 -2.42 2.17
N LYS A 19 -6.91 -3.51 2.93
CA LYS A 19 -7.43 -3.47 4.30
C LYS A 19 -6.51 -2.68 5.22
N ILE A 20 -5.20 -2.87 5.08
CA ILE A 20 -4.18 -2.13 5.84
C ILE A 20 -4.32 -0.63 5.53
N ILE A 21 -4.29 -0.27 4.24
CA ILE A 21 -4.36 1.15 3.82
C ILE A 21 -5.66 1.81 4.30
N ASN A 22 -6.81 1.14 4.16
CA ASN A 22 -8.09 1.68 4.62
C ASN A 22 -8.15 1.82 6.15
N SER A 23 -7.43 0.99 6.90
CA SER A 23 -7.42 1.08 8.38
C SER A 23 -6.73 2.33 8.90
N TRP A 24 -5.84 2.94 8.11
CA TRP A 24 -5.18 4.20 8.44
C TRP A 24 -6.15 5.36 8.60
N SER A 25 -7.38 5.23 8.10
CA SER A 25 -8.45 6.22 8.25
C SER A 25 -8.05 7.63 7.81
N LEU A 26 -7.22 7.72 6.76
CA LEU A 26 -6.62 8.95 6.26
C LEU A 26 -7.66 9.97 5.76
N ILE A 27 -8.76 9.49 5.18
CA ILE A 27 -9.87 10.32 4.70
C ILE A 27 -11.17 9.75 5.29
N PRO A 28 -11.75 10.37 6.33
CA PRO A 28 -12.99 9.89 6.92
C PRO A 28 -14.15 9.83 5.92
N GLY A 29 -14.82 8.68 5.85
CA GLY A 29 -15.96 8.47 4.97
C GLY A 29 -15.62 8.24 3.50
N SER A 30 -14.33 8.09 3.16
CA SER A 30 -13.95 7.75 1.80
C SER A 30 -14.47 6.36 1.38
N PRO A 31 -14.75 6.14 0.09
CA PRO A 31 -15.02 4.82 -0.43
C PRO A 31 -13.89 3.84 -0.15
N ASN A 32 -14.21 2.54 -0.07
CA ASN A 32 -13.20 1.52 0.21
C ASN A 32 -12.12 1.41 -0.89
N ASP A 33 -12.40 1.85 -2.10
CA ASP A 33 -11.52 1.83 -3.29
C ASP A 33 -10.73 3.12 -3.49
N GLU A 34 -10.94 4.13 -2.63
CA GLU A 34 -10.27 5.43 -2.73
C GLU A 34 -8.73 5.28 -2.87
N PHE A 35 -8.17 4.32 -2.15
CA PHE A 35 -6.73 4.07 -2.12
C PHE A 35 -6.25 2.94 -3.05
N ASP A 36 -7.07 2.47 -4.01
CA ASP A 36 -6.69 1.39 -4.93
C ASP A 36 -5.49 1.78 -5.83
N SER A 37 -5.35 3.06 -6.18
CA SER A 37 -4.19 3.57 -6.93
C SER A 37 -2.90 3.44 -6.10
N LEU A 38 -2.92 3.92 -4.85
CA LEU A 38 -1.81 3.83 -3.92
C LEU A 38 -1.44 2.36 -3.65
N ASN A 39 -2.44 1.52 -3.40
CA ASN A 39 -2.28 0.07 -3.21
C ASN A 39 -1.54 -0.58 -4.38
N ASN A 40 -1.98 -0.34 -5.61
CA ASN A 40 -1.33 -0.88 -6.81
C ASN A 40 0.13 -0.41 -6.94
N LYS A 41 0.43 0.86 -6.64
CA LYS A 41 1.79 1.41 -6.72
C LYS A 41 2.73 0.73 -5.72
N ILE A 42 2.28 0.56 -4.48
CA ILE A 42 3.03 -0.12 -3.42
C ILE A 42 3.25 -1.60 -3.79
N LEU A 43 2.18 -2.31 -4.16
CA LEU A 43 2.25 -3.73 -4.46
C LEU A 43 3.14 -4.03 -5.69
N SER A 44 3.15 -3.12 -6.66
CA SER A 44 4.08 -3.18 -7.80
C SER A 44 5.55 -3.08 -7.37
N GLN A 45 5.89 -2.20 -6.42
CA GLN A 45 7.27 -2.13 -5.89
C GLN A 45 7.64 -3.37 -5.06
N LEU A 46 6.73 -3.86 -4.23
CA LEU A 46 6.93 -5.06 -3.42
C LEU A 46 7.21 -6.31 -4.28
N ASN A 47 6.47 -6.47 -5.38
CA ASN A 47 6.69 -7.60 -6.30
C ASN A 47 7.95 -7.44 -7.17
N LYS A 48 8.43 -6.21 -7.38
CA LYS A 48 9.59 -5.95 -8.24
C LYS A 48 10.92 -6.12 -7.50
N ASN A 49 11.15 -5.35 -6.44
CA ASN A 49 12.44 -5.30 -5.75
C ASN A 49 12.33 -4.99 -4.24
N GLN A 50 11.12 -4.82 -3.69
CA GLN A 50 10.91 -4.54 -2.26
C GLN A 50 11.69 -3.31 -1.76
N ASP A 51 11.77 -2.28 -2.60
CA ASP A 51 12.43 -1.03 -2.27
C ASP A 51 11.56 -0.18 -1.34
N PHE A 52 11.77 -0.34 -0.04
CA PHE A 52 10.97 0.33 0.99
C PHE A 52 11.22 1.84 1.07
N GLU A 53 12.43 2.32 0.72
CA GLU A 53 12.65 3.77 0.60
C GLU A 53 11.82 4.36 -0.53
N LYS A 54 11.66 3.64 -1.63
CA LYS A 54 10.79 4.06 -2.72
C LYS A 54 9.31 3.96 -2.36
N ILE A 55 8.91 2.96 -1.56
CA ILE A 55 7.54 2.86 -1.05
C ILE A 55 7.20 4.05 -0.15
N ASP A 56 8.10 4.45 0.75
CA ASP A 56 7.95 5.65 1.58
C ASP A 56 7.71 6.91 0.74
N ARG A 57 8.54 7.12 -0.29
CA ARG A 57 8.38 8.23 -1.23
C ARG A 57 7.07 8.18 -2.03
N ILE A 58 6.61 6.98 -2.41
CA ILE A 58 5.32 6.80 -3.09
C ILE A 58 4.17 7.20 -2.16
N ILE A 59 4.18 6.71 -0.92
CA ILE A 59 3.14 7.04 0.08
C ILE A 59 3.10 8.54 0.29
N GLN A 60 4.25 9.16 0.59
CA GLN A 60 4.32 10.59 0.84
C GLN A 60 3.83 11.41 -0.37
N SER A 61 4.30 11.08 -1.58
CA SER A 61 3.92 11.81 -2.79
C SER A 61 2.45 11.63 -3.14
N GLU A 62 1.89 10.41 -3.02
CA GLU A 62 0.49 10.17 -3.34
C GLU A 62 -0.42 10.88 -2.33
N LEU A 63 -0.16 10.74 -1.03
CA LEU A 63 -1.00 11.35 0.00
C LEU A 63 -1.01 12.88 -0.11
N ILE A 64 0.12 13.51 -0.42
CA ILE A 64 0.17 14.97 -0.60
C ILE A 64 -0.40 15.40 -1.95
N VAL A 65 0.10 14.84 -3.06
CA VAL A 65 -0.18 15.39 -4.39
C VAL A 65 -1.53 14.93 -4.92
N HIS A 66 -1.90 13.67 -4.69
CA HIS A 66 -3.12 13.08 -5.24
C HIS A 66 -4.30 13.24 -4.28
N TYR A 67 -4.07 12.96 -2.99
CA TYR A 67 -5.12 12.99 -1.98
C TYR A 67 -5.22 14.32 -1.22
N GLY A 68 -4.24 15.22 -1.37
CA GLY A 68 -4.28 16.56 -0.83
C GLY A 68 -4.04 16.67 0.68
N LEU A 69 -3.46 15.63 1.31
CA LEU A 69 -3.10 15.67 2.72
C LEU A 69 -1.88 16.56 2.96
N PHE A 70 -1.81 17.16 4.14
CA PHE A 70 -0.63 17.83 4.64
C PHE A 70 0.37 16.83 5.22
N ASP A 71 1.65 17.20 5.19
CA ASP A 71 2.77 16.37 5.65
C ASP A 71 2.73 16.01 7.14
N ASN A 72 1.95 16.75 7.93
CA ASN A 72 1.74 16.52 9.35
C ASN A 72 0.50 15.66 9.68
N GLU A 73 -0.31 15.28 8.68
CA GLU A 73 -1.52 14.47 8.87
C GLU A 73 -1.23 12.96 8.87
N PHE A 74 -0.03 12.56 8.45
CA PHE A 74 0.38 11.17 8.37
C PHE A 74 1.89 11.02 8.63
N ASP A 75 2.32 9.82 9.03
CA ASP A 75 3.74 9.47 9.16
C ASP A 75 4.10 8.41 8.12
N SER A 76 4.62 8.84 6.96
CA SER A 76 4.93 7.94 5.85
C SER A 76 5.91 6.84 6.23
N LYS A 77 6.82 7.10 7.17
CA LYS A 77 7.80 6.11 7.64
C LYS A 77 7.11 5.03 8.45
N ASN A 78 6.21 5.41 9.34
CA ASN A 78 5.43 4.44 10.11
C ASN A 78 4.52 3.59 9.19
N LEU A 79 3.84 4.22 8.22
CA LEU A 79 3.01 3.50 7.24
C LEU A 79 3.86 2.53 6.39
N THR A 80 5.07 2.94 6.01
CA THR A 80 6.01 2.08 5.27
C THR A 80 6.48 0.89 6.11
N GLU A 81 6.77 1.11 7.38
CA GLU A 81 7.20 0.03 8.28
C GLU A 81 6.05 -0.98 8.51
N GLU A 82 4.80 -0.52 8.60
CA GLU A 82 3.63 -1.40 8.67
C GLU A 82 3.51 -2.28 7.41
N ILE A 83 3.67 -1.69 6.22
CA ILE A 83 3.67 -2.45 4.94
C ILE A 83 4.81 -3.46 4.90
N LYS A 84 6.01 -3.05 5.34
CA LYS A 84 7.18 -3.93 5.40
C LYS A 84 6.96 -5.11 6.34
N ASN A 85 6.38 -4.85 7.51
CA ASN A 85 6.04 -5.90 8.47
C ASN A 85 5.02 -6.86 7.89
N TRP A 86 3.91 -6.36 7.32
CA TRP A 86 2.93 -7.22 6.65
C TRP A 86 3.59 -8.07 5.55
N TRP A 87 4.39 -7.47 4.69
CA TRP A 87 5.01 -8.21 3.58
C TRP A 87 5.96 -9.32 4.04
N ASN A 88 6.70 -9.09 5.14
CA ASN A 88 7.66 -10.05 5.67
C ASN A 88 7.02 -11.18 6.48
N PHE A 89 5.88 -10.91 7.13
CA PHE A 89 5.22 -11.87 8.03
C PHE A 89 3.93 -12.49 7.48
N LYS A 90 3.44 -12.05 6.31
CA LYS A 90 2.28 -12.67 5.69
C LYS A 90 2.55 -14.14 5.33
N PRO A 91 1.56 -15.03 5.46
CA PRO A 91 1.67 -16.40 4.96
C PRO A 91 1.91 -16.39 3.44
N LYS A 92 2.81 -17.25 2.98
CA LYS A 92 3.25 -17.34 1.56
C LYS A 92 2.49 -18.41 0.79
#